data_AF-A0A1H8LAN0-F1
#
_entry.id   AF-A0A1H8LAN0-F1
#
_cell.length_a   1.000
_cell.length_b   1.000
_cell.length_c   1.000
_cell.angle_alpha   90.00
_cell.angle_beta   90.00
_cell.angle_gamma   90.00
#
_symmetry.space_group_name_H-M   'P 1'
#
loop_
_entity.id
_entity.type
_entity.pdbx_description
1 polymer ?
#
loop_
_entity_poly.entity_id
_entity_poly.type
_entity_poly.pdbx_seq_one_letter_code
_entity_poly.pdbx_strand_id
1 'polypeptide(L)'
;MALQALLEEQQTVLEVLNEGLVVLDEQGCIKALNHYARQLFRVGRDLLGSPFKSLGQSELSDAVLLGGGEGVRDLDCTFELHDRSHLACLVSVCPLEQGGRIVSLRENRRGTIFLDEIGDMSFDAQVSLLRVLQEGEVTRVGAKKSLRVNVRIIAATHRNLSQAVAEGAFREDLYYRLNVLNLTVPPLRMRRDDVPLLARHFLARCARSLRKSTRDLSAGALDMLGAYDWPGNVRELENVIERATNLAMSELIQPGDLALEIRQRGRPSTWGSAPEPRTAPDLGTHEMNAIIAALTDTRGNIRLAAQRLNVSRGGLYNKMSRYGLKVDAFRS
;
A
#
# COMPACT_ATOMS: atom_id res chain seq x y z
N MET A 1 -41.60 -2.40 29.84
CA MET A 1 -41.13 -3.16 28.66
C MET A 1 -40.61 -2.23 27.57
N ALA A 2 -41.37 -1.24 27.08
CA ALA A 2 -40.89 -0.31 26.03
C ALA A 2 -39.68 0.56 26.44
N LEU A 3 -39.64 1.08 27.68
CA LEU A 3 -38.53 1.91 28.14
C LEU A 3 -37.20 1.13 28.31
N GLN A 4 -37.28 -0.13 28.77
CA GLN A 4 -36.10 -1.00 28.90
C GLN A 4 -35.55 -1.40 27.53
N ALA A 5 -36.42 -1.73 26.58
CA ALA A 5 -36.01 -2.03 25.20
C ALA A 5 -35.36 -0.80 24.53
N LEU A 6 -35.89 0.40 24.77
CA LEU A 6 -35.33 1.64 24.23
C LEU A 6 -33.98 1.99 24.88
N LEU A 7 -33.81 1.71 26.17
CA LEU A 7 -32.53 1.86 26.87
C LEU A 7 -31.49 0.84 26.39
N GLU A 8 -31.88 -0.41 26.14
CA GLU A 8 -31.00 -1.44 25.56
C GLU A 8 -30.59 -1.10 24.12
N GLU A 9 -31.51 -0.60 23.30
CA GLU A 9 -31.23 -0.16 21.93
C GLU A 9 -30.30 1.05 21.91
N GLN A 10 -30.54 2.06 22.77
CA GLN A 10 -29.64 3.20 22.92
C GLN A 10 -28.26 2.78 23.45
N GLN A 11 -28.20 1.85 24.40
CA GLN A 11 -26.94 1.35 24.93
C GLN A 11 -26.13 0.58 23.88
N THR A 12 -26.81 -0.20 23.03
CA THR A 12 -26.19 -0.91 21.89
C THR A 12 -25.63 0.07 20.86
N VAL A 13 -26.37 1.14 20.53
CA VAL A 13 -25.90 2.20 19.61
C VAL A 13 -24.67 2.90 20.17
N LEU A 14 -24.64 3.19 21.48
CA LEU A 14 -23.50 3.83 22.15
C LEU A 14 -22.27 2.91 22.23
N GLU A 15 -22.44 1.59 22.19
CA GLU A 15 -21.34 0.60 22.17
C GLU A 15 -20.69 0.46 20.77
N VAL A 16 -21.46 0.66 19.68
CA VAL A 16 -20.94 0.60 18.30
C VAL A 16 -20.02 1.78 17.96
N LEU A 17 -20.12 2.90 18.69
CA LEU A 17 -19.42 4.14 18.36
C LEU A 17 -17.89 4.09 18.61
N ASN A 18 -17.34 3.07 19.28
CA ASN A 18 -15.93 3.03 19.72
C ASN A 18 -15.51 4.33 20.46
N GLU A 19 -16.47 5.01 21.11
CA GLU A 19 -16.23 6.21 21.90
C GLU A 19 -16.62 5.93 23.36
N GLY A 20 -15.78 6.36 24.28
CA GLY A 20 -16.03 6.31 25.71
C GLY A 20 -16.89 7.49 26.08
N LEU A 21 -18.08 7.25 26.62
CA LEU A 21 -18.99 8.32 27.01
C LEU A 21 -19.09 8.38 28.52
N VAL A 22 -18.84 9.56 29.07
CA VAL A 22 -18.98 9.88 30.49
C VAL A 22 -19.91 11.07 30.64
N VAL A 23 -20.95 10.94 31.45
CA VAL A 23 -21.90 12.01 31.76
C VAL A 23 -21.59 12.56 33.14
N LEU A 24 -21.44 13.88 33.23
CA LEU A 24 -21.13 14.63 34.44
C LEU A 24 -22.31 15.49 34.88
N ASP A 25 -22.47 15.69 36.19
CA ASP A 25 -23.34 16.73 36.77
C ASP A 25 -22.68 18.12 36.75
N GLU A 26 -23.37 19.14 37.29
CA GLU A 26 -22.86 20.52 37.38
C GLU A 26 -21.56 20.63 38.19
N GLN A 27 -21.38 19.71 39.15
CA GLN A 27 -20.23 19.63 40.04
C GLN A 27 -19.06 18.82 39.45
N GLY A 28 -19.21 18.28 38.24
CA GLY A 28 -18.18 17.48 37.56
C GLY A 28 -18.07 16.04 38.07
N CYS A 29 -19.08 15.54 38.77
CA CYS A 29 -19.16 14.18 39.26
C CYS A 29 -19.84 13.25 38.24
N ILE A 30 -19.38 11.99 38.20
CA ILE A 30 -19.81 11.02 37.19
C ILE A 30 -21.23 10.53 37.49
N LYS A 31 -22.20 10.91 36.66
CA LYS A 31 -23.58 10.40 36.69
C LYS A 31 -23.74 9.08 35.94
N ALA A 32 -23.01 8.91 34.85
CA ALA A 32 -23.04 7.70 34.04
C ALA A 32 -21.73 7.53 33.28
N LEU A 33 -21.36 6.28 32.98
CA LEU A 33 -20.39 5.99 31.94
C LEU A 33 -20.75 4.71 31.19
N ASN A 34 -20.48 4.69 29.88
CA ASN A 34 -20.71 3.51 29.05
C ASN A 34 -19.64 2.43 29.29
N HIS A 35 -19.89 1.22 28.77
CA HIS A 35 -18.99 0.08 28.94
C HIS A 35 -17.60 0.35 28.36
N TYR A 36 -17.52 0.99 27.18
CA TYR A 36 -16.25 1.28 26.53
C TYR A 36 -15.39 2.26 27.35
N ALA A 37 -15.96 3.31 27.94
CA ALA A 37 -15.24 4.18 28.88
C ALA A 37 -14.69 3.40 30.08
N ARG A 38 -15.44 2.41 30.63
CA ARG A 38 -14.92 1.57 31.73
C ARG A 38 -13.70 0.78 31.30
N GLN A 39 -13.73 0.22 30.10
CA GLN A 39 -12.61 -0.54 29.54
C GLN A 39 -11.38 0.35 29.28
N LEU A 40 -11.58 1.53 28.70
CA LEU A 40 -10.50 2.48 28.42
C LEU A 40 -9.72 2.85 29.69
N PHE A 41 -10.42 3.21 30.76
CA PHE A 41 -9.80 3.62 32.02
C PHE A 41 -9.48 2.45 32.97
N ARG A 42 -9.87 1.23 32.59
CA ARG A 42 -9.70 -0.01 33.39
C ARG A 42 -10.33 0.08 34.78
N VAL A 43 -11.52 0.67 34.86
CA VAL A 43 -12.19 1.00 36.12
C VAL A 43 -13.40 0.12 36.42
N GLY A 44 -13.64 -0.12 37.71
CA GLY A 44 -14.79 -0.88 38.23
C GLY A 44 -16.11 -0.11 38.22
N ARG A 45 -17.15 -0.70 38.84
CA ARG A 45 -18.51 -0.11 38.88
C ARG A 45 -18.68 1.01 39.91
N ASP A 46 -17.72 1.18 40.82
CA ASP A 46 -17.86 2.03 42.02
C ASP A 46 -17.42 3.50 41.82
N LEU A 47 -17.63 4.04 40.62
CA LEU A 47 -17.22 5.41 40.28
C LEU A 47 -18.36 6.41 40.15
N LEU A 48 -19.61 5.96 40.22
CA LEU A 48 -20.75 6.86 40.17
C LEU A 48 -20.75 7.80 41.39
N GLY A 49 -20.93 9.09 41.14
CA GLY A 49 -20.84 10.14 42.17
C GLY A 49 -19.41 10.58 42.52
N SER A 50 -18.37 9.92 41.99
CA SER A 50 -17.00 10.38 42.15
C SER A 50 -16.65 11.50 41.14
N PRO A 51 -15.68 12.38 41.45
CA PRO A 51 -15.22 13.41 40.50
C PRO A 51 -14.62 12.77 39.24
N PHE A 52 -14.75 13.41 38.06
CA PHE A 52 -14.16 12.90 36.80
C PHE A 52 -12.67 12.53 36.91
N LYS A 53 -11.90 13.25 37.74
CA LYS A 53 -10.49 12.98 38.04
C LYS A 53 -10.21 11.60 38.65
N SER A 54 -11.24 10.90 39.15
CA SER A 54 -11.13 9.52 39.64
C SER A 54 -10.84 8.51 38.52
N LEU A 55 -11.16 8.85 37.26
CA LEU A 55 -10.84 8.03 36.09
C LEU A 55 -9.34 8.08 35.77
N GLY A 56 -8.69 9.22 36.00
CA GLY A 56 -7.26 9.43 35.78
C GLY A 56 -6.89 10.91 35.86
N GLN A 57 -5.63 11.20 36.17
CA GLN A 57 -5.13 12.58 36.17
C GLN A 57 -4.89 13.03 34.72
N SER A 58 -5.31 14.24 34.36
CA SER A 58 -5.14 14.79 33.01
C SER A 58 -4.97 16.30 33.02
N GLU A 59 -4.62 16.86 31.86
CA GLU A 59 -4.46 18.30 31.62
C GLU A 59 -5.80 19.05 31.48
N LEU A 60 -6.94 18.35 31.58
CA LEU A 60 -8.26 18.96 31.52
C LEU A 60 -8.49 19.88 32.73
N SER A 61 -8.77 21.15 32.45
CA SER A 61 -9.08 22.12 33.50
C SER A 61 -10.48 21.91 34.07
N ASP A 62 -10.64 22.16 35.37
CA ASP A 62 -11.94 22.04 36.04
C ASP A 62 -13.00 22.97 35.42
N ALA A 63 -12.58 24.09 34.83
CA ALA A 63 -13.46 25.01 34.11
C ALA A 63 -14.17 24.38 32.89
N VAL A 64 -13.53 23.39 32.24
CA VAL A 64 -14.12 22.66 31.10
C VAL A 64 -15.07 21.57 31.58
N LEU A 65 -14.89 21.07 32.81
CA LEU A 65 -15.65 19.95 33.38
C LEU A 65 -16.84 20.41 34.25
N LEU A 66 -16.79 21.62 34.83
CA LEU A 66 -17.84 22.19 35.68
C LEU A 66 -18.91 22.94 34.87
N GLY A 67 -20.14 23.04 35.40
CA GLY A 67 -21.23 23.78 34.75
C GLY A 67 -20.92 25.28 34.61
N GLY A 68 -20.66 25.76 33.38
CA GLY A 68 -20.42 27.19 33.10
C GLY A 68 -19.44 27.54 31.97
N GLY A 69 -18.46 26.69 31.66
CA GLY A 69 -17.50 26.91 30.55
C GLY A 69 -18.00 26.52 29.15
N GLU A 70 -17.42 27.10 28.10
CA GLU A 70 -17.67 26.67 26.71
C GLU A 70 -17.29 25.19 26.50
N GLY A 71 -18.05 24.50 25.65
CA GLY A 71 -17.71 23.14 25.24
C GLY A 71 -16.41 23.10 24.44
N VAL A 72 -15.65 22.02 24.59
CA VAL A 72 -14.39 21.80 23.85
C VAL A 72 -14.57 20.63 22.91
N ARG A 73 -13.97 20.68 21.71
CA ARG A 73 -14.03 19.60 20.74
C ARG A 73 -12.63 19.16 20.36
N ASP A 74 -12.44 17.85 20.27
CA ASP A 74 -11.22 17.19 19.80
C ASP A 74 -9.94 17.69 20.46
N LEU A 75 -9.95 17.79 21.80
CA LEU A 75 -8.76 18.12 22.58
C LEU A 75 -7.95 16.85 22.84
N ASP A 76 -6.69 16.83 22.39
CA ASP A 76 -5.75 15.78 22.75
C ASP A 76 -5.44 15.86 24.26
N CYS A 77 -5.76 14.80 24.99
CA CYS A 77 -5.47 14.68 26.42
C CYS A 77 -4.73 13.37 26.69
N THR A 78 -3.74 13.43 27.57
CA THR A 78 -3.12 12.23 28.15
C THR A 78 -3.61 12.06 29.57
N PHE A 79 -4.15 10.88 29.87
CA PHE A 79 -4.58 10.49 31.21
C PHE A 79 -3.54 9.59 31.85
N GLU A 80 -3.11 9.91 33.06
CA GLU A 80 -2.36 9.01 33.94
C GLU A 80 -3.37 8.18 34.75
N LEU A 81 -3.36 6.87 34.53
CA LEU A 81 -4.26 5.91 35.17
C LEU A 81 -3.73 5.47 36.54
N HIS A 82 -4.58 4.82 37.32
CA HIS A 82 -4.26 4.32 38.68
C HIS A 82 -3.11 3.29 38.71
N ASP A 83 -2.87 2.58 37.60
CA ASP A 83 -1.77 1.63 37.42
C ASP A 83 -0.47 2.30 36.92
N ARG A 84 -0.42 3.65 36.90
CA ARG A 84 0.65 4.49 36.33
C ARG A 84 0.84 4.35 34.82
N SER A 85 -0.08 3.69 34.12
CA SER A 85 -0.06 3.69 32.65
C SER A 85 -0.65 5.00 32.11
N HIS A 86 -0.29 5.32 30.87
CA HIS A 86 -0.80 6.50 30.19
C HIS A 86 -1.80 6.11 29.10
N LEU A 87 -2.94 6.80 29.06
CA LEU A 87 -3.97 6.67 28.05
C LEU A 87 -4.09 7.99 27.27
N ALA A 88 -3.75 7.96 25.99
CA ALA A 88 -3.95 9.10 25.10
C ALA A 88 -5.35 9.04 24.48
N CYS A 89 -6.14 10.10 24.64
CA CYS A 89 -7.48 10.22 24.11
C CYS A 89 -7.73 11.57 23.44
N LEU A 90 -8.56 11.56 22.39
CA LEU A 90 -9.25 12.76 21.93
C LEU A 90 -10.49 12.95 22.78
N VAL A 91 -10.59 14.12 23.42
CA VAL A 91 -11.65 14.46 24.36
C VAL A 91 -12.52 15.56 23.78
N SER A 92 -13.83 15.33 23.75
CA SER A 92 -14.82 16.36 23.45
C SER A 92 -15.76 16.50 24.63
N VAL A 93 -16.01 17.74 25.06
CA VAL A 93 -16.88 18.06 26.19
C VAL A 93 -18.01 18.96 25.71
N CYS A 94 -19.23 18.45 25.77
CA CYS A 94 -20.44 19.15 25.34
C CYS A 94 -21.31 19.49 26.56
N PRO A 95 -21.75 20.74 26.74
CA PRO A 95 -22.71 21.10 27.78
C PRO A 95 -24.08 20.51 27.48
N LEU A 96 -24.80 20.13 28.54
CA LEU A 96 -26.20 19.71 28.50
C LEU A 96 -27.12 20.84 28.92
N GLU A 97 -28.31 20.91 28.33
CA GLU A 97 -29.33 21.93 28.64
C GLU A 97 -29.81 21.89 30.10
N GLN A 98 -29.68 20.74 30.78
CA GLN A 98 -30.14 20.51 32.16
C GLN A 98 -29.04 20.68 33.22
N GLY A 99 -27.94 21.38 32.92
CA GLY A 99 -26.89 21.61 33.90
C GLY A 99 -25.98 20.39 34.08
N GLY A 100 -25.24 20.01 33.04
CA GLY A 100 -24.30 18.89 33.11
C GLY A 100 -23.44 18.84 31.86
N ARG A 101 -22.60 17.82 31.72
CA ARG A 101 -21.74 17.67 30.54
C ARG A 101 -21.68 16.24 30.05
N ILE A 102 -21.55 16.08 28.74
CA ILE A 102 -21.14 14.82 28.12
C ILE A 102 -19.68 14.95 27.72
N VAL A 103 -18.86 14.03 28.19
CA VAL A 103 -17.47 13.86 27.79
C VAL A 103 -17.40 12.64 26.87
N SER A 104 -17.07 12.86 25.59
CA SER A 104 -16.68 11.81 24.65
C SER A 104 -15.16 11.63 24.65
N LEU A 105 -14.73 10.38 24.72
CA LEU A 105 -13.35 9.93 24.90
C LEU A 105 -13.05 8.92 23.81
N ARG A 106 -12.30 9.33 22.80
CA ARG A 106 -11.83 8.43 21.75
C ARG A 106 -10.40 8.04 22.03
N GLU A 107 -10.11 6.74 22.09
CA GLU A 107 -8.73 6.26 22.15
C GLU A 107 -7.96 6.84 20.96
N ASN A 108 -6.89 7.58 21.24
CA ASN A 108 -5.99 8.07 20.21
C ASN A 108 -5.10 6.89 19.78
N ARG A 109 -5.69 5.95 19.03
CA ARG A 109 -4.93 4.90 18.36
C ARG A 109 -3.96 5.60 17.43
N ARG A 110 -2.65 5.38 17.61
CA ARG A 110 -1.63 5.88 16.69
C ARG A 110 -2.02 5.52 15.25
N GLY A 111 -2.36 6.52 14.46
CA GLY A 111 -2.55 6.33 13.02
C GLY A 111 -1.26 5.78 12.42
N THR A 112 -1.33 4.88 11.44
CA THR A 112 -0.12 4.40 10.74
C THR A 112 -0.01 5.06 9.38
N ILE A 113 1.14 5.66 9.11
CA ILE A 113 1.49 6.24 7.81
C ILE A 113 2.52 5.33 7.16
N PHE A 114 2.25 4.91 5.92
CA PHE A 114 3.21 4.23 5.07
C PHE A 114 3.77 5.21 4.04
N LEU A 115 5.09 5.40 4.03
CA LEU A 115 5.81 6.25 3.10
C LEU A 115 6.63 5.36 2.16
N ASP A 116 6.29 5.37 0.88
CA ASP A 116 7.06 4.67 -0.14
C ASP A 116 8.10 5.60 -0.77
N GLU A 117 9.18 5.03 -1.29
CA GLU A 117 10.25 5.74 -2.01
C GLU A 117 10.86 6.93 -1.24
N ILE A 118 11.04 6.79 0.08
CA ILE A 118 11.54 7.89 0.94
C ILE A 118 12.92 8.42 0.53
N GLY A 119 13.75 7.60 -0.11
CA GLY A 119 15.07 7.98 -0.62
C GLY A 119 15.06 8.98 -1.78
N ASP A 120 13.90 9.22 -2.39
CA ASP A 120 13.71 10.17 -3.49
C ASP A 120 13.11 11.52 -3.02
N MET A 121 12.89 11.68 -1.70
CA MET A 121 12.31 12.89 -1.14
C MET A 121 13.23 14.11 -1.26
N SER A 122 12.65 15.26 -1.60
CA SER A 122 13.35 16.55 -1.56
C SER A 122 13.81 16.90 -0.14
N PHE A 123 14.85 17.74 -0.03
CA PHE A 123 15.37 18.19 1.26
C PHE A 123 14.31 18.85 2.15
N ASP A 124 13.44 19.69 1.59
CA ASP A 124 12.37 20.35 2.35
C ASP A 124 11.36 19.34 2.91
N ALA A 125 11.06 18.29 2.15
CA ALA A 125 10.19 17.21 2.59
C ALA A 125 10.86 16.38 3.69
N GLN A 126 12.18 16.15 3.60
CA GLN A 126 12.97 15.51 4.66
C GLN A 126 12.92 16.32 5.97
N VAL A 127 13.06 17.65 5.91
CA VAL A 127 12.95 18.54 7.10
C VAL A 127 11.54 18.48 7.69
N SER A 128 10.51 18.49 6.85
CA SER A 128 9.12 18.41 7.31
C SER A 128 8.84 17.07 8.00
N LEU A 129 9.28 15.97 7.42
CA LEU A 129 9.14 14.64 8.01
C LEU A 129 9.93 14.50 9.31
N LEU A 130 11.12 15.09 9.36
CA LEU A 130 11.92 15.14 10.57
C LEU A 130 11.11 15.77 11.71
N ARG A 131 10.47 16.94 11.50
CA ARG A 131 9.61 17.59 12.50
C ARG A 131 8.46 16.69 12.96
N VAL A 132 7.82 15.96 12.05
CA VAL A 132 6.79 14.97 12.42
C VAL A 132 7.36 13.89 13.34
N LEU A 133 8.55 13.38 13.04
CA LEU A 133 9.21 12.33 13.83
C LEU A 133 9.80 12.86 15.17
N GLN A 134 10.18 14.14 15.24
CA GLN A 134 10.78 14.73 16.45
C GLN A 134 9.74 15.33 17.39
N GLU A 135 8.90 16.21 16.84
CA GLU A 135 8.00 17.08 17.60
C GLU A 135 6.58 16.51 17.63
N GLY A 136 6.27 15.58 16.72
CA GLY A 136 4.90 15.11 16.53
C GLY A 136 4.00 16.22 16.01
N GLU A 137 4.54 17.14 15.20
CA GLU A 137 3.82 18.31 14.71
C GLU A 137 3.78 18.37 13.18
N VAL A 138 2.64 18.76 12.63
CA VAL A 138 2.42 18.98 11.20
C VAL A 138 1.85 20.36 10.97
N THR A 139 2.37 21.08 9.98
CA THR A 139 1.81 22.36 9.53
C THR A 139 1.10 22.15 8.20
N ARG A 140 -0.18 22.54 8.11
CA ARG A 140 -0.90 22.54 6.84
C ARG A 140 -0.29 23.60 5.90
N VAL A 141 -0.32 23.34 4.60
CA VAL A 141 0.15 24.31 3.60
C VAL A 141 -0.61 25.63 3.76
N GLY A 142 0.12 26.73 3.93
CA GLY A 142 -0.46 28.07 4.13
C GLY A 142 -0.97 28.37 5.55
N ALA A 143 -0.95 27.41 6.48
CA ALA A 143 -1.35 27.64 7.87
C ALA A 143 -0.17 28.18 8.71
N LYS A 144 -0.47 29.05 9.67
CA LYS A 144 0.51 29.56 10.64
C LYS A 144 0.64 28.70 11.91
N LYS A 145 -0.34 27.85 12.18
CA LYS A 145 -0.37 26.99 13.38
C LYS A 145 -0.01 25.55 13.01
N SER A 146 0.86 24.94 13.80
CA SER A 146 1.10 23.50 13.79
C SER A 146 0.00 22.75 14.51
N LEU A 147 -0.15 21.46 14.18
CA LEU A 147 -1.07 20.52 14.81
C LEU A 147 -0.26 19.36 15.35
N ARG A 148 -0.54 18.96 16.59
CA ARG A 148 0.03 17.74 17.15
C ARG A 148 -0.60 16.51 16.48
N VAL A 149 0.24 15.53 16.17
CA VAL A 149 -0.13 14.26 15.56
C VAL A 149 0.59 13.12 16.27
N ASN A 150 -0.14 12.03 16.49
CA ASN A 150 0.40 10.82 17.08
C ASN A 150 0.33 9.69 16.05
N VAL A 151 1.43 9.47 15.33
CA VAL A 151 1.47 8.50 14.22
C VAL A 151 2.61 7.50 14.36
N ARG A 152 2.39 6.29 13.86
CA ARG A 152 3.43 5.30 13.57
C ARG A 152 3.83 5.49 12.11
N ILE A 153 5.12 5.63 11.84
CA ILE A 153 5.63 5.72 10.46
C ILE A 153 6.27 4.39 10.08
N ILE A 154 5.91 3.89 8.91
CA ILE A 154 6.57 2.78 8.22
C ILE A 154 7.07 3.35 6.90
N ALA A 155 8.36 3.23 6.63
CA ALA A 155 8.97 3.75 5.41
C ALA A 155 9.57 2.60 4.57
N ALA A 156 9.51 2.74 3.25
CA ALA A 156 10.14 1.85 2.30
C ALA A 156 10.97 2.65 1.29
N THR A 157 12.05 2.05 0.78
CA THR A 157 12.84 2.61 -0.31
C THR A 157 13.61 1.51 -1.02
N HIS A 158 13.88 1.74 -2.31
CA HIS A 158 14.78 0.91 -3.11
C HIS A 158 16.25 1.39 -3.06
N ARG A 159 16.51 2.57 -2.48
CA ARG A 159 17.84 3.16 -2.38
C ARG A 159 18.55 2.75 -1.11
N ASN A 160 19.88 2.72 -1.15
CA ASN A 160 20.68 2.57 0.06
C ASN A 160 20.79 3.92 0.78
N LEU A 161 20.02 4.11 1.85
CA LEU A 161 19.99 5.37 2.58
C LEU A 161 21.33 5.71 3.25
N SER A 162 22.12 4.73 3.69
CA SER A 162 23.43 5.03 4.31
C SER A 162 24.41 5.60 3.29
N GLN A 163 24.36 5.10 2.06
CA GLN A 163 25.12 5.67 0.94
C GLN A 163 24.58 7.06 0.56
N ALA A 164 23.26 7.23 0.50
CA ALA A 164 22.65 8.53 0.22
C ALA A 164 23.00 9.61 1.26
N VAL A 165 23.18 9.22 2.53
CA VAL A 165 23.72 10.11 3.58
C VAL A 165 25.17 10.48 3.30
N ALA A 166 26.02 9.50 2.97
CA ALA A 166 27.43 9.75 2.66
C ALA A 166 27.64 10.65 1.43
N GLU A 167 26.74 10.56 0.45
CA GLU A 167 26.72 11.40 -0.75
C GLU A 167 26.05 12.77 -0.53
N GLY A 168 25.51 13.02 0.67
CA GLY A 168 24.81 14.27 0.99
C GLY A 168 23.49 14.44 0.25
N ALA A 169 22.86 13.37 -0.22
CA ALA A 169 21.54 13.38 -0.86
C ALA A 169 20.39 13.12 0.15
N PHE A 170 20.72 12.59 1.33
CA PHE A 170 19.78 12.32 2.41
C PHE A 170 20.32 12.82 3.74
N ARG A 171 19.47 13.39 4.59
CA ARG A 171 19.91 13.92 5.88
C ARG A 171 20.20 12.81 6.89
N GLU A 172 21.34 12.92 7.55
CA GLU A 172 21.80 12.00 8.58
C GLU A 172 20.83 11.93 9.79
N ASP A 173 20.32 13.08 10.22
CA ASP A 173 19.38 13.18 11.36
C ASP A 173 18.05 12.44 11.11
N LEU A 174 17.54 12.50 9.88
CA LEU A 174 16.36 11.76 9.46
C LEU A 174 16.65 10.26 9.32
N TYR A 175 17.82 9.90 8.78
CA TYR A 175 18.22 8.50 8.61
C TYR A 175 18.19 7.74 9.94
N TYR A 176 18.81 8.28 10.99
CA TYR A 176 18.83 7.61 12.29
C TYR A 176 17.46 7.51 12.97
N ARG A 177 16.52 8.41 12.67
CA ARG A 177 15.14 8.35 13.20
C ARG A 177 14.25 7.36 12.47
N LEU A 178 14.51 7.11 11.19
CA LEU A 178 13.80 6.10 10.40
C LEU A 178 14.39 4.70 10.62
N ASN A 179 15.72 4.60 10.69
CA ASN A 179 16.45 3.34 10.76
C ASN A 179 16.51 2.76 12.17
N VAL A 180 15.37 2.71 12.86
CA VAL A 180 15.24 2.08 14.19
C VAL A 180 15.13 0.56 14.04
N LEU A 181 14.30 0.11 13.10
CA LEU A 181 14.14 -1.29 12.73
C LEU A 181 14.13 -1.41 11.20
N ASN A 182 15.14 -2.06 10.64
CA ASN A 182 15.26 -2.27 9.22
C ASN A 182 14.80 -3.69 8.83
N LEU A 183 13.86 -3.76 7.87
CA LEU A 183 13.41 -5.00 7.27
C LEU A 183 13.84 -5.03 5.81
N THR A 184 14.82 -5.87 5.50
CA THR A 184 15.26 -6.07 4.11
C THR A 184 14.35 -7.07 3.43
N VAL A 185 13.64 -6.65 2.38
CA VAL A 185 12.79 -7.53 1.58
C VAL A 185 13.67 -8.25 0.53
N PRO A 186 13.79 -9.59 0.58
CA PRO A 186 14.64 -10.30 -0.36
C PRO A 186 14.06 -10.24 -1.79
N PRO A 187 14.86 -9.98 -2.83
CA PRO A 187 14.42 -10.11 -4.22
C PRO A 187 13.97 -11.54 -4.53
N LEU A 188 13.12 -11.68 -5.56
CA LEU A 188 12.50 -12.95 -5.94
C LEU A 188 13.54 -14.05 -6.24
N ARG A 189 14.69 -13.67 -6.83
CA ARG A 189 15.81 -14.58 -7.11
C ARG A 189 16.39 -15.31 -5.90
N MET A 190 16.21 -14.79 -4.68
CA MET A 190 16.64 -15.44 -3.43
C MET A 190 15.56 -16.33 -2.80
N ARG A 191 14.36 -16.35 -3.37
CA ARG A 191 13.20 -17.13 -2.93
C ARG A 191 12.48 -17.75 -4.12
N ARG A 192 13.24 -18.48 -4.95
CA ARG A 192 12.73 -19.08 -6.20
C ARG A 192 11.65 -20.12 -5.94
N ASP A 193 11.66 -20.76 -4.77
CA ASP A 193 10.64 -21.74 -4.36
C ASP A 193 9.25 -21.11 -4.20
N ASP A 194 9.16 -19.79 -4.01
CA ASP A 194 7.88 -19.05 -3.94
C ASP A 194 7.28 -18.79 -5.34
N VAL A 195 8.08 -18.90 -6.41
CA VAL A 195 7.67 -18.51 -7.77
C VAL A 195 6.43 -19.28 -8.25
N PRO A 196 6.32 -20.61 -8.11
CA PRO A 196 5.10 -21.33 -8.52
C PRO A 196 3.84 -20.86 -7.80
N LEU A 197 3.95 -20.58 -6.49
CA LEU A 197 2.82 -20.12 -5.68
C LEU A 197 2.38 -18.71 -6.10
N LEU A 198 3.34 -17.79 -6.26
CA LEU A 198 3.09 -16.42 -6.70
C LEU A 198 2.53 -16.37 -8.13
N ALA A 199 3.07 -17.17 -9.05
CA ALA A 199 2.60 -17.24 -10.42
C ALA A 199 1.14 -17.67 -10.50
N ARG A 200 0.75 -18.72 -9.76
CA ARG A 200 -0.64 -19.17 -9.65
C ARG A 200 -1.55 -18.11 -9.04
N HIS A 201 -1.09 -17.40 -8.01
CA HIS A 201 -1.83 -16.31 -7.40
C HIS A 201 -2.14 -15.19 -8.41
N PHE A 202 -1.13 -14.73 -9.16
CA PHE A 202 -1.32 -13.70 -10.18
C PHE A 202 -2.20 -14.18 -11.32
N LEU A 203 -2.03 -15.42 -11.78
CA LEU A 203 -2.87 -16.02 -12.82
C LEU A 203 -4.35 -16.00 -12.41
N ALA A 204 -4.67 -16.50 -11.21
CA ALA A 204 -6.04 -16.54 -10.73
C ALA A 204 -6.68 -15.14 -10.67
N ARG A 205 -5.89 -14.13 -10.28
CA ARG A 205 -6.33 -12.73 -10.25
C ARG A 205 -6.55 -12.16 -11.65
N CYS A 206 -5.60 -12.36 -12.57
CA CYS A 206 -5.66 -11.88 -13.95
C CYS A 206 -6.77 -12.57 -14.76
N ALA A 207 -6.89 -13.90 -14.67
CA ALA A 207 -7.91 -14.67 -15.38
C ALA A 207 -9.33 -14.22 -14.99
N ARG A 208 -9.55 -13.93 -13.70
CA ARG A 208 -10.81 -13.37 -13.19
C ARG A 208 -11.09 -11.99 -13.76
N SER A 209 -10.10 -11.10 -13.77
CA SER A 209 -10.25 -9.73 -14.30
C SER A 209 -10.53 -9.73 -15.80
N LEU A 210 -9.84 -10.60 -16.56
CA LEU A 210 -9.92 -10.69 -18.03
C LEU A 210 -11.02 -11.64 -18.53
N ARG A 211 -11.77 -12.30 -17.63
CA ARG A 211 -12.79 -13.32 -17.94
C ARG A 211 -12.25 -14.44 -18.86
N LYS A 212 -11.01 -14.85 -18.65
CA LYS A 212 -10.36 -15.94 -19.38
C LYS A 212 -10.66 -17.29 -18.73
N SER A 213 -10.68 -18.34 -19.54
CA SER A 213 -10.82 -19.73 -19.07
C SER A 213 -9.52 -20.34 -18.56
N THR A 214 -8.40 -19.62 -18.61
CA THR A 214 -7.08 -20.10 -18.17
C THR A 214 -7.05 -20.29 -16.65
N ARG A 215 -6.76 -21.51 -16.20
CA ARG A 215 -6.90 -21.96 -14.80
C ARG A 215 -5.57 -22.23 -14.10
N ASP A 216 -4.55 -22.67 -14.82
CA ASP A 216 -3.25 -23.01 -14.23
C ASP A 216 -2.10 -22.85 -15.24
N LEU A 217 -0.89 -23.12 -14.78
CA LEU A 217 0.32 -23.18 -15.59
C LEU A 217 0.69 -24.65 -15.88
N SER A 218 1.16 -24.92 -17.10
CA SER A 218 1.74 -26.23 -17.43
C SER A 218 3.05 -26.47 -16.66
N ALA A 219 3.44 -27.74 -16.49
CA ALA A 219 4.69 -28.10 -15.83
C ALA A 219 5.91 -27.42 -16.50
N GLY A 220 5.98 -27.44 -17.84
CA GLY A 220 7.05 -26.77 -18.57
C GLY A 220 7.07 -25.24 -18.40
N ALA A 221 5.91 -24.62 -18.18
CA ALA A 221 5.84 -23.18 -17.89
C ALA A 221 6.37 -22.88 -16.48
N LEU A 222 6.06 -23.73 -15.50
CA LEU A 222 6.62 -23.63 -14.14
C LEU A 222 8.13 -23.85 -14.12
N ASP A 223 8.64 -24.84 -14.86
CA ASP A 223 10.08 -25.09 -15.00
C ASP A 223 10.79 -23.88 -15.60
N MET A 224 10.19 -23.26 -16.62
CA MET A 224 10.72 -22.05 -17.26
C MET A 224 10.77 -20.86 -16.29
N LEU A 225 9.73 -20.66 -15.48
CA LEU A 225 9.69 -19.61 -14.45
C LEU A 225 10.71 -19.87 -13.34
N GLY A 226 10.92 -21.13 -12.94
CA GLY A 226 11.90 -21.51 -11.93
C GLY A 226 13.35 -21.36 -12.40
N ALA A 227 13.61 -21.60 -13.69
CA ALA A 227 14.93 -21.46 -14.30
C ALA A 227 15.33 -20.00 -14.57
N TYR A 228 14.36 -19.07 -14.62
CA TYR A 228 14.63 -17.66 -14.89
C TYR A 228 15.29 -16.96 -13.69
N ASP A 229 16.23 -16.05 -13.98
CA ASP A 229 17.08 -15.42 -12.95
C ASP A 229 16.38 -14.33 -12.13
N TRP A 230 15.21 -13.85 -12.58
CA TRP A 230 14.43 -12.77 -11.96
C TRP A 230 15.30 -11.57 -11.55
N PRO A 231 15.89 -10.85 -12.53
CA PRO A 231 16.65 -9.64 -12.26
C PRO A 231 15.78 -8.55 -11.62
N GLY A 232 14.48 -8.51 -11.97
CA GLY A 232 13.47 -7.67 -11.35
C GLY A 232 12.90 -8.23 -10.04
N ASN A 233 11.90 -7.53 -9.52
CA ASN A 233 11.15 -7.92 -8.32
C ASN A 233 9.87 -8.68 -8.71
N VAL A 234 9.02 -8.95 -7.72
CA VAL A 234 7.74 -9.68 -7.91
C VAL A 234 6.85 -9.05 -9.00
N ARG A 235 6.97 -7.75 -9.28
CA ARG A 235 6.24 -7.09 -10.37
C ARG A 235 6.64 -7.60 -11.76
N GLU A 236 7.89 -8.02 -11.96
CA GLU A 236 8.31 -8.63 -13.23
C GLU A 236 7.55 -9.94 -13.47
N LEU A 237 7.46 -10.79 -12.44
CA LEU A 237 6.67 -12.03 -12.48
C LEU A 237 5.19 -11.73 -12.74
N GLU A 238 4.61 -10.76 -12.05
CA GLU A 238 3.22 -10.32 -12.26
C GLU A 238 2.97 -9.92 -13.72
N ASN A 239 3.82 -9.07 -14.29
CA ASN A 239 3.71 -8.62 -15.69
C ASN A 239 3.84 -9.78 -16.69
N VAL A 240 4.75 -10.71 -16.43
CA VAL A 240 4.94 -11.90 -17.28
C VAL A 240 3.68 -12.76 -17.27
N ILE A 241 3.10 -13.01 -16.10
CA ILE A 241 1.87 -13.80 -15.96
C ILE A 241 0.66 -13.06 -16.54
N GLU A 242 0.54 -11.75 -16.35
CA GLU A 242 -0.52 -10.95 -16.93
C GLU A 242 -0.49 -11.01 -18.46
N ARG A 243 0.69 -10.82 -19.05
CA ARG A 243 0.89 -10.91 -20.50
C ARG A 243 0.57 -12.32 -21.01
N ALA A 244 1.07 -13.35 -20.33
CA ALA A 244 0.79 -14.74 -20.70
C ALA A 244 -0.71 -15.05 -20.63
N THR A 245 -1.41 -14.56 -19.60
CA THR A 245 -2.88 -14.72 -19.46
C THR A 245 -3.64 -14.02 -20.59
N ASN A 246 -3.18 -12.84 -21.02
CA ASN A 246 -3.76 -12.12 -22.15
C ASN A 246 -3.62 -12.91 -23.46
N LEU A 247 -2.45 -13.49 -23.70
CA LEU A 247 -2.11 -14.25 -24.91
C LEU A 247 -2.66 -15.68 -24.91
N ALA A 248 -2.89 -16.25 -23.73
CA ALA A 248 -3.35 -17.62 -23.58
C ALA A 248 -4.67 -17.84 -24.35
N MET A 249 -4.65 -18.86 -25.20
CA MET A 249 -5.81 -19.38 -25.91
C MET A 249 -6.32 -20.71 -25.32
N SER A 250 -5.63 -21.23 -24.30
CA SER A 250 -5.93 -22.52 -23.67
C SER A 250 -6.24 -22.37 -22.17
N GLU A 251 -6.72 -23.46 -21.55
CA GLU A 251 -6.95 -23.50 -20.11
C GLU A 251 -5.64 -23.49 -19.30
N LEU A 252 -4.50 -23.78 -19.92
CA LEU A 252 -3.18 -23.78 -19.28
C LEU A 252 -2.23 -22.78 -19.94
N ILE A 253 -1.46 -22.05 -19.15
CA ILE A 253 -0.33 -21.26 -19.67
C ILE A 253 0.76 -22.24 -20.11
N GLN A 254 1.15 -22.13 -21.38
CA GLN A 254 2.21 -22.91 -21.99
C GLN A 254 3.55 -22.14 -21.95
N PRO A 255 4.70 -22.82 -22.08
CA PRO A 255 6.00 -22.15 -22.12
C PRO A 255 6.09 -21.06 -23.20
N GLY A 256 5.45 -21.27 -24.36
CA GLY A 256 5.43 -20.28 -25.45
C GLY A 256 4.65 -19.00 -25.14
N ASP A 257 3.76 -19.03 -24.15
CA ASP A 257 3.00 -17.84 -23.71
C ASP A 257 3.85 -16.96 -22.77
N LEU A 258 4.80 -17.59 -22.06
CA LEU A 258 5.79 -16.93 -21.21
C LEU A 258 6.90 -16.38 -22.11
N ALA A 259 6.70 -15.17 -22.62
CA ALA A 259 7.68 -14.48 -23.44
C ALA A 259 8.88 -13.96 -22.60
N LEU A 260 9.60 -14.89 -21.97
CA LEU A 260 10.81 -14.72 -21.19
C LEU A 260 12.03 -14.94 -22.09
N GLU A 261 12.94 -13.97 -22.12
CA GLU A 261 14.25 -14.17 -22.76
C GLU A 261 15.18 -14.91 -21.79
N ILE A 262 15.18 -16.24 -21.86
CA ILE A 262 16.17 -17.04 -21.13
C ILE A 262 17.52 -16.85 -21.80
N ARG A 263 18.32 -15.88 -21.32
CA ARG A 263 19.74 -15.83 -21.67
C ARG A 263 20.39 -17.10 -21.12
N GLN A 264 20.62 -18.08 -21.99
CA GLN A 264 21.37 -19.28 -21.65
C GLN A 264 22.78 -18.87 -21.19
N ARG A 265 23.00 -18.84 -19.87
CA ARG A 265 24.35 -18.76 -19.30
C ARG A 265 25.00 -20.13 -19.45
N GLY A 266 25.70 -20.31 -20.56
CA GLY A 266 26.34 -21.57 -20.91
C GLY A 266 27.51 -21.40 -21.88
N ARG A 267 28.48 -20.55 -21.54
CA ARG A 267 29.93 -20.69 -21.82
C ARG A 267 30.66 -19.40 -21.43
N PRO A 268 31.81 -19.47 -20.72
CA PRO A 268 32.67 -18.32 -20.56
C PRO A 268 33.28 -17.99 -21.92
N SER A 269 32.84 -16.91 -22.55
CA SER A 269 33.60 -16.31 -23.65
C SER A 269 34.80 -15.60 -23.03
N THR A 270 35.93 -16.29 -23.07
CA THR A 270 37.25 -15.68 -23.00
C THR A 270 37.29 -14.48 -23.94
N TRP A 271 37.59 -13.32 -23.38
CA TRP A 271 38.01 -12.16 -24.14
C TRP A 271 39.25 -12.54 -24.94
N GLY A 272 39.15 -12.50 -26.27
CA GLY A 272 40.29 -12.64 -27.14
C GLY A 272 39.96 -13.34 -28.46
N SER A 273 40.04 -12.56 -29.54
CA SER A 273 39.99 -12.96 -30.96
C SER A 273 38.60 -12.97 -31.59
N ALA A 274 38.42 -12.04 -32.52
CA ALA A 274 37.29 -11.98 -33.43
C ALA A 274 37.16 -13.28 -34.25
N PRO A 275 35.96 -13.86 -34.35
CA PRO A 275 35.62 -14.77 -35.42
C PRO A 275 34.58 -14.15 -36.36
N GLU A 276 34.80 -14.41 -37.65
CA GLU A 276 33.98 -14.12 -38.82
C GLU A 276 32.46 -14.38 -38.67
N PRO A 277 31.63 -13.73 -39.51
CA PRO A 277 30.17 -13.81 -39.42
C PRO A 277 29.68 -15.21 -39.83
N ARG A 278 29.41 -16.05 -38.83
CA ARG A 278 28.57 -17.24 -39.00
C ARG A 278 27.16 -16.91 -38.52
N THR A 279 26.29 -16.80 -39.50
CA THR A 279 24.83 -16.69 -39.44
C THR A 279 24.24 -17.65 -38.41
N ALA A 280 23.81 -17.11 -37.27
CA ALA A 280 22.70 -17.69 -36.51
C ALA A 280 21.40 -17.38 -37.27
N PRO A 281 20.42 -18.29 -37.36
CA PRO A 281 19.12 -17.97 -37.91
C PRO A 281 18.41 -17.02 -36.94
N ASP A 282 18.48 -15.73 -37.25
CA ASP A 282 17.79 -14.67 -36.55
C ASP A 282 16.27 -14.88 -36.72
N LEU A 283 15.62 -15.39 -35.67
CA LEU A 283 14.16 -15.54 -35.61
C LEU A 283 13.43 -14.19 -35.85
N GLY A 284 14.11 -13.06 -35.60
CA GLY A 284 13.62 -11.73 -35.95
C GLY A 284 13.57 -11.48 -37.47
N THR A 285 14.54 -11.99 -38.25
CA THR A 285 14.53 -11.82 -39.71
C THR A 285 13.44 -12.66 -40.37
N HIS A 286 13.19 -13.88 -39.89
CA HIS A 286 12.13 -14.73 -40.46
C HIS A 286 10.73 -14.15 -40.22
N GLU A 287 10.48 -13.63 -39.02
CA GLU A 287 9.22 -12.96 -38.71
C GLU A 287 9.06 -11.66 -39.50
N MET A 288 10.10 -10.83 -39.58
CA MET A 288 10.09 -9.59 -40.37
C MET A 288 9.85 -9.88 -41.86
N ASN A 289 10.54 -10.87 -42.43
CA ASN A 289 10.37 -11.26 -43.83
C ASN A 289 8.97 -11.83 -44.11
N ALA A 290 8.40 -12.60 -43.19
CA ALA A 290 7.02 -13.09 -43.33
C ALA A 290 5.99 -11.95 -43.30
N ILE A 291 6.20 -10.94 -42.45
CA ILE A 291 5.34 -9.75 -42.39
C ILE A 291 5.46 -8.94 -43.69
N ILE A 292 6.68 -8.71 -44.18
CA ILE A 292 6.91 -7.98 -45.44
C ILE A 292 6.26 -8.74 -46.62
N ALA A 293 6.47 -10.05 -46.73
CA ALA A 293 5.87 -10.86 -47.81
C ALA A 293 4.33 -10.82 -47.78
N ALA A 294 3.72 -10.96 -46.59
CA ALA A 294 2.27 -10.89 -46.44
C ALA A 294 1.70 -9.50 -46.74
N LEU A 295 2.41 -8.42 -46.42
CA LEU A 295 2.00 -7.05 -46.74
C LEU A 295 2.13 -6.73 -48.23
N THR A 296 3.19 -7.19 -48.89
CA THR A 296 3.40 -7.02 -50.34
C THR A 296 2.37 -7.79 -51.15
N ASP A 297 2.13 -9.06 -50.83
CA ASP A 297 1.15 -9.90 -51.52
C ASP A 297 -0.30 -9.39 -51.41
N THR A 298 -0.60 -8.68 -50.32
CA THR A 298 -1.94 -8.16 -50.02
C THR A 298 -2.09 -6.67 -50.33
N ARG A 299 -1.07 -6.06 -50.98
CA ARG A 299 -1.02 -4.63 -51.33
C ARG A 299 -1.37 -3.71 -50.14
N GLY A 300 -0.80 -4.01 -48.98
CA GLY A 300 -1.02 -3.23 -47.76
C GLY A 300 -2.41 -3.42 -47.12
N ASN A 301 -3.17 -4.45 -47.49
CA ASN A 301 -4.43 -4.79 -46.81
C ASN A 301 -4.16 -5.54 -45.50
N ILE A 302 -4.08 -4.77 -44.41
CA ILE A 302 -3.80 -5.26 -43.04
C ILE A 302 -4.74 -6.38 -42.58
N ARG A 303 -6.02 -6.35 -42.98
CA ARG A 303 -6.96 -7.41 -42.62
C ARG A 303 -6.57 -8.75 -43.25
N LEU A 304 -6.22 -8.72 -44.53
CA LEU A 304 -5.87 -9.91 -45.31
C LEU A 304 -4.47 -10.43 -44.94
N ALA A 305 -3.51 -9.52 -44.70
CA ALA A 305 -2.18 -9.86 -44.21
C ALA A 305 -2.22 -10.51 -42.83
N ALA A 306 -3.01 -9.95 -41.88
CA ALA A 306 -3.17 -10.50 -40.54
C ALA A 306 -3.82 -11.90 -40.57
N GLN A 307 -4.81 -12.10 -41.45
CA GLN A 307 -5.45 -13.40 -41.64
C GLN A 307 -4.50 -14.45 -42.23
N ARG A 308 -3.65 -14.08 -43.20
CA ARG A 308 -2.63 -14.97 -43.77
C ARG A 308 -1.55 -15.36 -42.76
N LEU A 309 -1.18 -14.43 -41.89
CA LEU A 309 -0.18 -14.65 -40.83
C LEU A 309 -0.79 -15.28 -39.56
N ASN A 310 -2.10 -15.56 -39.56
CA ASN A 310 -2.85 -16.08 -38.42
C ASN A 310 -2.67 -15.25 -37.12
N VAL A 311 -2.61 -13.93 -37.27
CA VAL A 311 -2.50 -12.96 -36.17
C VAL A 311 -3.68 -11.99 -36.17
N SER A 312 -3.98 -11.39 -35.02
CA SER A 312 -4.98 -10.32 -34.96
C SER A 312 -4.48 -9.05 -35.66
N ARG A 313 -5.40 -8.20 -36.14
CA ARG A 313 -5.01 -6.92 -36.77
C ARG A 313 -4.15 -6.04 -35.84
N GLY A 314 -4.52 -5.97 -34.56
CA GLY A 314 -3.74 -5.26 -33.55
C GLY A 314 -2.38 -5.91 -33.29
N GLY A 315 -2.30 -7.25 -33.32
CA GLY A 315 -1.04 -7.98 -33.23
C GLY A 315 -0.10 -7.71 -34.41
N LEU A 316 -0.64 -7.60 -35.62
CA LEU A 316 0.14 -7.21 -36.80
C LEU A 316 0.64 -5.76 -36.68
N TYR A 317 -0.19 -4.82 -36.24
CA TYR A 317 0.23 -3.42 -36.00
C TYR A 317 1.39 -3.31 -34.99
N ASN A 318 1.32 -4.04 -33.88
CA ASN A 318 2.38 -4.04 -32.87
C ASN A 318 3.68 -4.64 -33.40
N LYS A 319 3.59 -5.71 -34.20
CA LYS A 319 4.76 -6.30 -34.87
C LYS A 319 5.35 -5.35 -35.91
N MET A 320 4.53 -4.67 -36.72
CA MET A 320 4.99 -3.66 -37.68
C MET A 320 5.70 -2.48 -36.99
N SER A 321 5.14 -2.00 -35.87
CA SER A 321 5.74 -0.93 -35.07
C SER A 321 7.11 -1.34 -34.50
N ARG A 322 7.24 -2.58 -34.01
CA ARG A 322 8.50 -3.16 -33.50
C ARG A 322 9.61 -3.19 -34.56
N TYR A 323 9.25 -3.43 -35.83
CA TYR A 323 10.20 -3.48 -36.96
C TYR A 323 10.27 -2.19 -37.78
N GLY A 324 9.59 -1.11 -37.35
CA GLY A 324 9.58 0.17 -38.06
C GLY A 324 8.89 0.16 -39.44
N LEU A 325 8.03 -0.83 -39.71
CA LEU A 325 7.33 -0.99 -40.99
C LEU A 325 6.09 -0.09 -41.07
N LYS A 326 5.96 0.70 -42.13
CA LYS A 326 4.79 1.55 -42.40
C LYS A 326 3.92 0.92 -43.49
N VAL A 327 2.60 0.87 -43.26
CA VAL A 327 1.61 0.29 -44.19
C VAL A 327 1.65 0.97 -45.56
N ASP A 328 1.85 2.30 -45.56
CA ASP A 328 1.81 3.11 -46.78
C ASP A 328 2.92 2.79 -47.78
N ALA A 329 4.01 2.16 -47.32
CA ALA A 329 5.10 1.70 -48.19
C ALA A 329 4.73 0.49 -49.05
N PHE A 330 3.62 -0.19 -48.75
CA PHE A 330 3.17 -1.42 -49.43
C PHE A 330 1.83 -1.26 -50.15
N ARG A 331 1.28 -0.03 -50.18
CA ARG A 331 0.09 0.32 -50.94
C ARG A 331 0.53 0.82 -52.32
N SER A 332 0.41 -0.06 -53.31
CA SER A 332 0.49 0.25 -54.74
C SER A 332 -0.82 -0.08 -55.40
#